data_AF-A0A3B9TQX7-F1
#
_entry.id   AF-A0A3B9TQX7-F1
#
_cell.length_a   1.000
_cell.length_b   1.000
_cell.length_c   1.000
_cell.angle_alpha   90.00
_cell.angle_beta   90.00
_cell.angle_gamma   90.00
#
_symmetry.space_group_name_H-M   'P 1'
#
loop_
_entity.id
_entity.type
_entity.pdbx_description
1 polymer ?
#
loop_
_entity_poly.entity_id
_entity_poly.type
_entity_poly.pdbx_seq_one_letter_code
_entity_poly.pdbx_strand_id
1 'polypeptide(L)'
;MNKKVVVALGGNAILQRGQKGTAEEQMENVMSTARQIVKMIKTGYEVVISHGNGPQVGAILIQNELGSQQVPPMPMDICGAESQGLIGYMLCQSLGNLMEEEGVEGRCPVCIVTQVEVDPKDKAFRNPTKPVGPFYTEDIAKKRMKSNRESWIDDAGRGWRRVVPSPDPKSIVEAG
;
A
#
# COMPACT_ATOMS: atom_id res chain seq x y z
N MET A 1 -16.03 22.17 18.37
CA MET A 1 -15.01 21.10 18.26
C MET A 1 -15.13 20.48 16.88
N ASN A 2 -14.06 20.51 16.09
CA ASN A 2 -14.02 19.75 14.84
C ASN A 2 -14.09 18.26 15.17
N LYS A 3 -14.89 17.50 14.43
CA LYS A 3 -14.98 16.04 14.60
C LYS A 3 -13.81 15.40 13.86
N LYS A 4 -13.10 14.48 14.52
CA LYS A 4 -12.06 13.67 13.91
C LYS A 4 -12.66 12.45 13.22
N VAL A 5 -12.20 12.14 12.02
CA VAL A 5 -12.64 10.98 11.25
C VAL A 5 -11.44 10.28 10.63
N VAL A 6 -11.42 8.94 10.73
CA VAL A 6 -10.43 8.09 10.08
C VAL A 6 -11.06 7.50 8.82
N VAL A 7 -10.45 7.74 7.67
CA VAL A 7 -10.89 7.24 6.37
C VAL A 7 -9.90 6.21 5.87
N ALA A 8 -10.33 4.94 5.78
CA ALA A 8 -9.53 3.85 5.25
C ALA A 8 -9.82 3.63 3.76
N LEU A 9 -8.85 3.99 2.91
CA LEU A 9 -8.94 3.85 1.47
C LEU A 9 -8.64 2.41 1.04
N GLY A 10 -9.58 1.79 0.33
CA GLY A 10 -9.37 0.49 -0.31
C GLY A 10 -8.41 0.58 -1.49
N GLY A 11 -7.91 -0.57 -1.96
CA GLY A 11 -6.97 -0.63 -3.10
C GLY A 11 -7.50 0.03 -4.37
N ASN A 12 -8.82 -0.04 -4.61
CA ASN A 12 -9.48 0.60 -5.75
C ASN A 12 -9.44 2.14 -5.72
N ALA A 13 -9.15 2.76 -4.56
CA ALA A 13 -8.99 4.20 -4.46
C ALA A 13 -7.68 4.69 -5.12
N ILE A 14 -6.74 3.77 -5.35
CA ILE A 14 -5.43 4.06 -5.93
C ILE A 14 -5.27 3.33 -7.26
N LEU A 15 -5.65 2.05 -7.35
CA LEU A 15 -5.60 1.28 -8.58
C LEU A 15 -6.85 0.43 -8.77
N GLN A 16 -7.60 0.72 -9.84
CA GLN A 16 -8.83 0.01 -10.16
C GLN A 16 -8.56 -1.31 -10.88
N ARG A 17 -9.51 -2.24 -10.80
CA ARG A 17 -9.43 -3.53 -11.49
C ARG A 17 -9.34 -3.31 -13.01
N GLY A 18 -8.31 -3.87 -13.63
CA GLY A 18 -8.10 -3.83 -15.08
C GLY A 18 -7.18 -2.70 -15.56
N GLN A 19 -6.82 -1.76 -14.68
CA GLN A 19 -5.78 -0.77 -14.97
C GLN A 19 -4.38 -1.40 -14.95
N LYS A 20 -3.45 -0.80 -15.69
CA LYS A 20 -2.07 -1.29 -15.82
C LYS A 20 -1.20 -0.93 -14.61
N GLY A 21 -1.59 0.09 -13.84
CA GLY A 21 -0.81 0.58 -12.72
C GLY A 21 0.16 1.70 -13.09
N THR A 22 -0.12 2.46 -14.16
CA THR A 22 0.74 3.60 -14.50
C THR A 22 0.65 4.70 -13.44
N ALA A 23 1.62 5.61 -13.42
CA ALA A 23 1.61 6.74 -12.49
C ALA A 23 0.39 7.65 -12.75
N GLU A 24 0.03 7.85 -14.02
CA GLU A 24 -1.10 8.64 -14.46
C GLU A 24 -2.42 8.02 -13.99
N GLU A 25 -2.65 6.72 -14.24
CA GLU A 25 -3.85 6.02 -13.80
C GLU A 25 -4.03 6.10 -12.27
N GLN A 26 -2.93 5.91 -11.53
CA GLN A 26 -2.96 5.98 -10.07
C GLN A 26 -3.21 7.40 -9.57
N MET A 27 -2.59 8.41 -10.19
CA MET A 27 -2.80 9.81 -9.84
C MET A 27 -4.24 10.25 -10.11
N GLU A 28 -4.85 9.84 -11.24
CA GLU A 28 -6.25 10.15 -11.56
C GLU A 28 -7.22 9.56 -10.52
N ASN A 29 -6.99 8.31 -10.10
CA ASN A 29 -7.79 7.67 -9.05
C ASN A 29 -7.65 8.37 -7.70
N VAL A 30 -6.41 8.69 -7.32
CA VAL A 30 -6.10 9.40 -6.08
C VAL A 30 -6.74 10.78 -6.09
N MET A 31 -6.71 11.50 -7.21
CA MET A 31 -7.35 12.80 -7.36
C MET A 31 -8.87 12.72 -7.17
N SER A 32 -9.52 11.69 -7.75
CA SER A 32 -10.95 11.43 -7.54
C SER A 32 -11.29 11.22 -6.07
N THR A 33 -10.47 10.44 -5.37
CA THR A 33 -10.60 10.18 -3.93
C THR A 33 -10.39 11.47 -3.13
N ALA A 34 -9.33 12.23 -3.44
CA ALA A 34 -8.97 13.47 -2.77
C ALA A 34 -10.10 14.51 -2.85
N ARG A 35 -10.83 14.61 -3.98
CA ARG A 35 -12.01 15.50 -4.09
C ARG A 35 -13.07 15.20 -3.03
N GLN A 36 -13.31 13.93 -2.70
CA GLN A 36 -14.30 13.58 -1.67
C GLN A 36 -13.78 13.93 -0.27
N ILE A 37 -12.48 13.74 -0.03
CA ILE A 37 -11.85 14.11 1.25
C ILE A 37 -11.88 15.64 1.45
N VAL A 38 -11.62 16.43 0.42
CA VAL A 38 -11.69 17.90 0.50
C VAL A 38 -13.10 18.37 0.87
N LYS A 39 -14.16 17.73 0.35
CA LYS A 39 -15.54 18.02 0.79
C LYS A 39 -15.74 17.76 2.29
N MET A 40 -15.20 16.66 2.81
CA MET A 40 -15.27 16.37 4.25
C MET A 40 -14.52 17.45 5.05
N ILE A 41 -13.33 17.84 4.61
CA ILE A 41 -12.54 18.90 5.22
C ILE A 41 -13.33 20.22 5.26
N LYS A 42 -13.97 20.61 4.15
CA LYS A 42 -14.80 21.83 4.05
C LYS A 42 -16.00 21.83 4.99
N THR A 43 -16.54 20.65 5.31
CA THR A 43 -17.62 20.52 6.31
C THR A 43 -17.14 20.58 7.76
N GLY A 44 -15.85 20.79 7.99
CA GLY A 44 -15.25 20.99 9.33
C GLY A 44 -14.66 19.73 9.96
N TYR A 45 -14.55 18.62 9.23
CA TYR A 45 -13.88 17.42 9.77
C TYR A 45 -12.35 17.58 9.78
N GLU A 46 -11.73 17.00 10.80
CA GLU A 46 -10.29 16.68 10.82
C GLU A 46 -10.13 15.25 10.34
N VAL A 47 -9.49 15.07 9.19
CA VAL A 47 -9.43 13.78 8.49
C VAL A 47 -8.06 13.15 8.66
N VAL A 48 -8.03 11.92 9.16
CA VAL A 48 -6.88 11.02 9.10
C VAL A 48 -7.13 10.02 7.99
N ILE A 49 -6.18 9.85 7.08
CA ILE A 49 -6.31 8.94 5.94
C ILE A 49 -5.38 7.76 6.15
N SER A 50 -5.92 6.55 6.04
CA SER A 50 -5.13 5.33 5.87
C SER A 50 -5.43 4.70 4.52
N HIS A 51 -4.57 3.82 4.03
CA HIS A 51 -4.75 3.18 2.73
C HIS A 51 -4.18 1.76 2.71
N GLY A 52 -4.73 0.93 1.81
CA GLY A 52 -4.06 -0.30 1.38
C GLY A 52 -2.90 0.00 0.43
N ASN A 53 -1.99 -0.96 0.26
CA ASN A 53 -0.82 -0.83 -0.62
C ASN A 53 -0.59 -2.07 -1.50
N GLY A 54 -1.51 -3.05 -1.51
CA GLY A 54 -1.28 -4.38 -2.09
C GLY A 54 -0.73 -4.38 -3.53
N PRO A 55 -1.38 -3.69 -4.47
CA PRO A 55 -0.85 -3.58 -5.83
C PRO A 55 0.51 -2.86 -5.90
N GLN A 56 0.68 -1.79 -5.15
CA GLN A 56 1.89 -0.94 -5.17
C GLN A 56 3.11 -1.66 -4.59
N VAL A 57 2.98 -2.23 -3.38
CA VAL A 57 4.06 -3.03 -2.78
C VAL A 57 4.36 -4.27 -3.62
N GLY A 58 3.34 -4.83 -4.28
CA GLY A 58 3.51 -5.91 -5.26
C GLY A 58 4.40 -5.48 -6.43
N ALA A 59 4.13 -4.32 -7.04
CA ALA A 59 4.95 -3.78 -8.13
C ALA A 59 6.39 -3.48 -7.69
N ILE A 60 6.56 -2.89 -6.50
CA ILE A 60 7.88 -2.61 -5.91
C ILE A 60 8.70 -3.89 -5.68
N LEU A 61 8.06 -4.96 -5.22
CA LEU A 61 8.72 -6.27 -5.07
C LEU A 61 9.19 -6.83 -6.42
N ILE A 62 8.37 -6.71 -7.48
CA ILE A 62 8.76 -7.13 -8.84
C ILE A 62 9.98 -6.31 -9.28
N GLN A 63 9.98 -4.99 -9.06
CA GLN A 63 11.09 -4.11 -9.43
C GLN A 63 12.38 -4.50 -8.71
N ASN A 64 12.32 -4.70 -7.40
CA ASN A 64 13.46 -5.14 -6.58
C ASN A 64 13.99 -6.50 -7.07
N GLU A 65 13.10 -7.42 -7.41
CA GLU A 65 13.49 -8.72 -7.92
C GLU A 65 14.14 -8.66 -9.30
N LEU A 66 13.54 -7.95 -10.26
CA LEU A 66 14.09 -7.79 -11.60
C LEU A 66 15.42 -7.01 -11.59
N GLY A 67 15.58 -6.08 -10.64
CA GLY A 67 16.80 -5.30 -10.43
C GLY A 67 17.90 -6.01 -9.62
N SER A 68 17.59 -7.17 -9.03
CA SER A 68 18.46 -7.84 -8.04
C SER A 68 19.87 -8.20 -8.50
N GLN A 69 20.08 -8.33 -9.83
CA GLN A 69 21.41 -8.58 -10.40
C GLN A 69 22.32 -7.34 -10.42
N GLN A 70 21.74 -6.15 -10.27
CA GLN A 70 22.46 -4.87 -10.31
C GLN A 70 22.45 -4.18 -8.94
N VAL A 71 21.32 -4.27 -8.21
CA VAL A 71 21.12 -3.62 -6.91
C VAL A 71 20.59 -4.67 -5.94
N PRO A 72 21.14 -4.79 -4.71
CA PRO A 72 20.62 -5.72 -3.72
C PRO A 72 19.13 -5.50 -3.47
N PRO A 73 18.29 -6.55 -3.50
CA PRO A 73 16.85 -6.40 -3.30
C PRO A 73 16.55 -6.03 -1.85
N MET A 74 15.65 -5.09 -1.65
CA MET A 74 15.16 -4.70 -0.33
C MET A 74 14.21 -5.74 0.26
N PRO A 75 14.17 -5.89 1.60
CA PRO A 75 13.22 -6.76 2.27
C PRO A 75 11.79 -6.19 2.24
N MET A 76 10.82 -7.05 2.57
CA MET A 76 9.38 -6.77 2.43
C MET A 76 8.91 -5.53 3.20
N ASP A 77 9.43 -5.33 4.41
CA ASP A 77 9.15 -4.19 5.26
C ASP A 77 9.65 -2.87 4.66
N ILE A 78 10.83 -2.86 4.06
CA ILE A 78 11.38 -1.70 3.35
C ILE A 78 10.59 -1.41 2.08
N CYS A 79 10.25 -2.43 1.27
CA CYS A 79 9.32 -2.26 0.14
C CYS A 79 7.95 -1.72 0.59
N GLY A 80 7.52 -2.13 1.79
CA GLY A 80 6.35 -1.59 2.48
C GLY A 80 6.48 -0.08 2.73
N ALA A 81 7.61 0.36 3.30
CA ALA A 81 7.91 1.77 3.52
C ALA A 81 7.99 2.57 2.22
N GLU A 82 8.63 2.04 1.17
CA GLU A 82 8.65 2.65 -0.17
C GLU A 82 7.24 2.88 -0.71
N SER A 83 6.34 1.90 -0.52
CA SER A 83 4.94 2.04 -0.95
C SER A 83 4.17 3.13 -0.19
N GLN A 84 4.53 3.40 1.07
CA GLN A 84 3.95 4.51 1.83
C GLN A 84 4.40 5.85 1.24
N GLY A 85 5.70 5.97 0.90
CA GLY A 85 6.23 7.17 0.22
C GLY A 85 5.56 7.40 -1.14
N LEU A 86 5.42 6.35 -1.94
CA LEU A 86 4.76 6.41 -3.26
C LEU A 86 3.31 6.90 -3.16
N ILE A 87 2.50 6.24 -2.33
CA ILE A 87 1.06 6.53 -2.21
C ILE A 87 0.84 7.85 -1.46
N GLY A 88 1.61 8.07 -0.40
CA GLY A 88 1.61 9.28 0.40
C GLY A 88 1.92 10.52 -0.43
N TYR A 89 2.93 10.43 -1.30
CA TYR A 89 3.25 11.50 -2.25
C TYR A 89 2.05 11.85 -3.14
N MET A 90 1.43 10.86 -3.79
CA MET A 90 0.28 11.08 -4.67
C MET A 90 -0.91 11.72 -3.92
N LEU A 91 -1.19 11.23 -2.71
CA LEU A 91 -2.26 11.76 -1.85
C LEU A 91 -1.98 13.19 -1.41
N CYS A 92 -0.79 13.46 -0.86
CA CYS A 92 -0.43 14.80 -0.39
C CYS A 92 -0.44 15.81 -1.52
N GLN A 93 0.11 15.46 -2.69
CA GLN A 93 0.09 16.32 -3.87
C GLN A 93 -1.33 16.60 -4.35
N SER A 94 -2.16 15.56 -4.49
CA SER A 94 -3.55 15.72 -4.96
C SER A 94 -4.41 16.53 -3.98
N LEU A 95 -4.28 16.25 -2.68
CA LEU A 95 -5.00 16.99 -1.64
C LEU A 95 -4.54 18.44 -1.58
N GLY A 96 -3.23 18.69 -1.64
CA GLY A 96 -2.68 20.05 -1.60
C GLY A 96 -3.23 20.91 -2.73
N ASN A 97 -3.15 20.41 -3.97
CA ASN A 97 -3.67 21.09 -5.15
C ASN A 97 -5.18 21.38 -5.04
N LEU A 98 -5.98 20.39 -4.64
CA LEU A 98 -7.44 20.55 -4.52
C LEU A 98 -7.83 21.46 -3.35
N MET A 99 -7.08 21.45 -2.26
CA MET A 99 -7.32 22.34 -1.12
C MET A 99 -7.04 23.79 -1.50
N GLU A 100 -5.98 24.05 -2.27
CA GLU A 100 -5.70 25.37 -2.83
C GLU A 100 -6.80 25.82 -3.79
N GLU A 101 -7.19 24.97 -4.75
CA GLU A 101 -8.27 25.25 -5.72
C GLU A 101 -9.61 25.56 -5.03
N GLU A 102 -9.92 24.87 -3.92
CA GLU A 102 -11.19 24.98 -3.21
C GLU A 102 -11.19 26.03 -2.07
N GLY A 103 -10.09 26.79 -1.93
CA GLY A 103 -9.95 27.85 -0.92
C GLY A 103 -9.84 27.34 0.52
N VAL A 104 -9.30 26.13 0.72
CA VAL A 104 -9.06 25.56 2.05
C VAL A 104 -7.71 26.04 2.58
N GLU A 105 -7.75 27.09 3.40
CA GLU A 105 -6.55 27.71 3.96
C GLU A 105 -6.10 27.07 5.30
N GLY A 106 -4.83 27.30 5.65
CA GLY A 106 -4.29 26.94 6.97
C GLY A 106 -4.15 25.43 7.22
N ARG A 107 -4.25 24.59 6.19
CA ARG A 107 -4.09 23.13 6.28
C ARG A 107 -3.10 22.64 5.23
N CYS A 108 -2.20 21.76 5.64
CA CYS A 108 -1.22 21.13 4.76
C CYS A 108 -1.32 19.61 4.92
N PRO A 109 -1.62 18.85 3.85
CA PRO A 109 -1.57 17.40 3.89
C PRO A 109 -0.15 16.90 4.17
N VAL A 110 -0.01 15.98 5.11
CA VAL A 110 1.27 15.34 5.43
C VAL A 110 1.14 13.83 5.37
N CYS A 111 2.16 13.17 4.83
CA CYS A 111 2.31 11.73 4.90
C CYS A 111 3.35 11.41 5.98
N ILE A 112 2.98 10.52 6.90
CA ILE A 112 3.84 10.06 7.98
C ILE A 112 4.20 8.62 7.67
N VAL A 113 5.50 8.33 7.53
CA VAL A 113 5.98 6.95 7.49
C VAL A 113 5.57 6.29 8.81
N THR A 114 4.79 5.23 8.71
CA THR A 114 4.10 4.62 9.84
C THR A 114 4.57 3.19 10.05
N GLN A 115 4.99 2.88 11.27
CA GLN A 115 5.35 1.54 11.74
C GLN A 115 4.22 0.96 12.58
N VAL A 116 3.99 -0.34 12.41
CA VAL A 116 2.97 -1.07 13.16
C VAL A 116 3.63 -2.23 13.89
N GLU A 117 3.52 -2.21 15.21
CA GLU A 117 3.99 -3.31 16.05
C GLU A 117 3.12 -4.56 15.83
N VAL A 118 3.77 -5.71 15.75
CA VAL A 118 3.14 -7.02 15.56
C VAL A 118 3.78 -8.03 16.50
N ASP A 119 3.05 -9.08 16.87
CA ASP A 119 3.60 -10.15 17.70
C ASP A 119 4.56 -11.04 16.89
N PRO A 120 5.86 -11.14 17.23
CA PRO A 120 6.79 -12.00 16.49
C PRO A 120 6.41 -13.49 16.55
N LYS A 121 5.52 -13.90 17.45
CA LYS A 121 4.99 -15.27 17.57
C LYS A 121 3.65 -15.47 16.88
N ASP A 122 3.14 -14.48 16.15
CA ASP A 122 1.88 -14.57 15.43
C ASP A 122 1.87 -15.79 14.48
N LYS A 123 0.74 -16.50 14.46
CA LYS A 123 0.53 -17.67 13.58
C LYS A 123 0.69 -17.33 12.11
N ALA A 124 0.47 -16.08 11.70
CA ALA A 124 0.63 -15.61 10.33
C ALA A 124 2.07 -15.76 9.80
N PHE A 125 3.08 -15.75 10.67
CA PHE A 125 4.47 -16.01 10.28
C PHE A 125 4.71 -17.48 9.91
N ARG A 126 3.94 -18.41 10.50
CA ARG A 126 4.00 -19.85 10.22
C ARG A 126 3.09 -20.26 9.08
N ASN A 127 2.01 -19.51 8.83
CA ASN A 127 1.08 -19.75 7.74
C ASN A 127 0.80 -18.45 6.96
N PRO A 128 1.69 -18.05 6.05
CA PRO A 128 1.50 -16.90 5.18
C PRO A 128 0.28 -17.08 4.27
N THR A 129 -0.65 -16.13 4.27
CA THR A 129 -1.88 -16.22 3.48
C THR A 129 -2.10 -15.04 2.55
N LYS A 130 -1.40 -13.91 2.77
CA LYS A 130 -1.67 -12.67 2.03
C LYS A 130 -0.90 -12.66 0.71
N PRO A 131 -1.57 -12.67 -0.45
CA PRO A 131 -0.88 -12.74 -1.72
C PRO A 131 -0.32 -11.37 -2.13
N VAL A 132 0.90 -11.37 -2.66
CA VAL A 132 1.63 -10.18 -3.11
C VAL A 132 2.20 -10.38 -4.50
N GLY A 133 2.35 -9.27 -5.24
CA GLY A 133 2.91 -9.31 -6.59
C GLY A 133 2.00 -10.03 -7.61
N PRO A 134 2.55 -10.36 -8.79
CA PRO A 134 1.82 -10.87 -9.94
C PRO A 134 1.60 -12.40 -9.84
N PHE A 135 0.97 -12.96 -10.86
CA PHE A 135 0.86 -14.41 -11.04
C PHE A 135 2.10 -14.97 -11.74
N TYR A 136 2.51 -16.16 -11.33
CA TYR A 136 3.62 -16.92 -11.89
C TYR A 136 3.18 -18.34 -12.25
N THR A 137 4.05 -19.05 -12.97
CA THR A 137 3.86 -20.48 -13.21
C THR A 137 4.19 -21.30 -11.98
N GLU A 138 3.63 -22.50 -11.91
CA GLU A 138 3.92 -23.47 -10.85
C GLU A 138 5.41 -23.79 -10.74
N ASP A 139 6.11 -23.90 -11.88
CA ASP A 139 7.55 -24.21 -11.91
C ASP A 139 8.38 -23.12 -11.24
N ILE A 140 8.05 -21.83 -11.50
CA ILE A 140 8.73 -20.70 -10.84
C ILE A 140 8.47 -20.74 -9.34
N ALA A 141 7.22 -20.93 -8.93
CA ALA A 141 6.85 -21.00 -7.52
C ALA A 141 7.59 -22.15 -6.81
N LYS A 142 7.59 -23.36 -7.37
CA LYS A 142 8.31 -24.53 -6.84
C LYS A 142 9.81 -24.30 -6.72
N LYS A 143 10.42 -23.65 -7.71
CA LYS A 143 11.85 -23.31 -7.66
C LYS A 143 12.15 -22.37 -6.50
N ARG A 144 11.34 -21.32 -6.32
CA ARG A 144 11.54 -20.31 -5.28
C ARG A 144 11.23 -20.78 -3.87
N MET A 145 10.23 -21.65 -3.71
CA MET A 145 9.97 -22.32 -2.42
C MET A 145 11.20 -23.10 -1.94
N LYS A 146 11.96 -23.72 -2.87
CA LYS A 146 13.20 -24.45 -2.55
C LYS A 146 14.39 -23.53 -2.28
N SER A 147 14.57 -22.47 -3.06
CA SER A 147 15.79 -21.64 -3.02
C SER A 147 15.73 -20.47 -2.03
N ASN A 148 14.55 -19.89 -1.81
CA ASN A 148 14.42 -18.57 -1.16
C ASN A 148 13.59 -18.59 0.14
N ARG A 149 13.16 -19.78 0.60
CA ARG A 149 12.23 -19.96 1.74
C ARG A 149 10.95 -19.11 1.62
N GLU A 150 10.51 -18.88 0.39
CA GLU A 150 9.28 -18.15 0.11
C GLU A 150 8.07 -19.07 0.25
N SER A 151 6.92 -18.49 0.58
CA SER A 151 5.64 -19.19 0.61
C SER A 151 4.81 -18.80 -0.61
N TRP A 152 4.13 -19.77 -1.22
CA TRP A 152 3.40 -19.60 -2.47
C TRP A 152 2.09 -20.39 -2.43
N ILE A 153 1.03 -19.86 -3.06
CA ILE A 153 -0.27 -20.54 -3.20
C ILE A 153 -0.69 -20.59 -4.67
N ASP A 154 -1.42 -21.65 -5.03
CA ASP A 154 -2.22 -21.66 -6.25
C ASP A 154 -3.46 -20.77 -6.01
N ASP A 155 -3.68 -19.79 -6.87
CA ASP A 155 -4.81 -18.86 -6.78
C ASP A 155 -5.92 -19.26 -7.76
N ALA A 156 -6.53 -20.41 -7.46
CA ALA A 156 -7.68 -21.00 -8.12
C ALA A 156 -7.49 -21.20 -9.64
N GLY A 157 -6.33 -21.71 -10.05
CA GLY A 157 -6.01 -22.00 -11.45
C GLY A 157 -5.67 -20.78 -12.29
N ARG A 158 -5.64 -19.57 -11.71
CA ARG A 158 -5.18 -18.35 -12.38
C ARG A 158 -3.65 -18.22 -12.43
N GLY A 159 -2.96 -19.10 -11.71
CA GLY A 159 -1.51 -19.11 -11.54
C GLY A 159 -1.12 -19.12 -10.07
N TRP A 160 0.18 -19.11 -9.82
CA TRP A 160 0.75 -19.12 -8.48
C TRP A 160 1.10 -17.72 -8.01
N ARG A 161 0.82 -17.40 -6.75
CA ARG A 161 1.17 -16.11 -6.14
C ARG A 161 2.03 -16.32 -4.90
N ARG A 162 3.02 -15.46 -4.72
CA ARG A 162 3.78 -15.38 -3.47
C ARG A 162 2.84 -14.90 -2.37
N VAL A 163 2.92 -15.53 -1.20
CA VAL A 163 2.21 -15.12 0.00
C VAL A 163 3.19 -14.68 1.08
N VAL A 164 2.78 -13.68 1.85
CA VAL A 164 3.53 -13.12 2.97
C VAL A 164 2.72 -13.21 4.26
N PRO A 165 3.39 -13.21 5.44
CA PRO A 165 2.72 -13.07 6.71
C PRO A 165 1.85 -11.80 6.74
N SER A 166 0.68 -11.91 7.36
CA SER A 166 -0.21 -10.78 7.64
C SER A 166 -0.66 -10.87 9.10
N PRO A 167 0.24 -10.61 10.06
CA PRO A 167 -0.05 -10.68 11.49
C PRO A 167 -1.02 -9.59 11.94
N ASP A 168 -1.67 -9.81 13.09
CA ASP A 168 -2.60 -8.83 13.64
C ASP A 168 -1.84 -7.60 14.18
N PRO A 169 -2.25 -6.37 13.82
CA PRO A 169 -1.60 -5.16 14.31
C PRO A 169 -1.84 -4.97 15.82
N LYS A 170 -0.80 -4.55 16.56
CA LYS A 170 -0.86 -4.32 18.02
C LYS A 170 -0.93 -2.85 18.37
N SER A 171 0.00 -2.06 17.83
CA SER A 171 0.10 -0.63 18.10
C SER A 171 0.69 0.11 16.90
N ILE A 172 0.33 1.38 16.75
CA ILE A 172 0.96 2.29 15.78
C ILE A 172 2.04 3.05 16.54
N VAL A 173 3.29 2.95 16.10
CA VAL A 173 4.44 3.53 16.81
C VAL A 173 4.36 5.06 16.85
N GLU A 174 3.91 5.68 15.75
CA GLU A 174 3.82 7.13 15.60
C GLU A 174 2.55 7.74 16.19
N ALA A 175 1.67 6.95 16.81
CA ALA A 175 0.40 7.41 17.38
C ALA A 175 0.50 7.94 18.84
N GLY A 176 1.70 8.33 19.27
CA GLY A 176 2.02 8.79 20.64
C GLY A 176 1.20 9.97 21.12
#